data_AF-A0A6C0LT72-F1
#
_entry.id   AF-A0A6C0LT72-F1
#
_cell.length_a   1.000
_cell.length_b   1.000
_cell.length_c   1.000
_cell.angle_alpha   90.00
_cell.angle_beta   90.00
_cell.angle_gamma   90.00
#
_symmetry.space_group_name_H-M   'P 1'
#
loop_
_entity.id
_entity.type
_entity.pdbx_description
1 polymer ?
#
loop_
_entity_poly.entity_id
_entity_poly.type
_entity_poly.pdbx_seq_one_letter_code
_entity_poly.pdbx_strand_id
1 'polypeptide(L)'
;MENIGTLEILREKIELLDTFHQGEILKILQQNVEQTLLNENNNGIFINLSSLNVDVIQKMDTYMKYVTKQETQLDAFESQKEEFKVKYFQKDNKDKTIELNNEC
;
A
#
# COMPACT_ATOMS: atom_id res chain seq x y z
N MET A 1 -10.92 -7.81 25.62
CA MET A 1 -10.20 -6.54 25.76
C MET A 1 -9.26 -6.44 24.58
N GLU A 2 -9.54 -5.56 23.63
CA GLU A 2 -8.57 -5.24 22.57
C GLU A 2 -7.32 -4.65 23.23
N ASN A 3 -6.15 -5.10 22.80
CA ASN A 3 -4.89 -4.58 23.31
C ASN A 3 -4.69 -3.17 22.72
N ILE A 4 -4.50 -2.16 23.56
CA ILE A 4 -4.28 -0.77 23.14
C ILE A 4 -3.13 -0.68 22.12
N GLY A 5 -2.11 -1.52 22.24
CA GLY A 5 -1.00 -1.58 21.28
C GLY A 5 -1.42 -2.01 19.87
N THR A 6 -2.43 -2.86 19.72
CA THR A 6 -2.92 -3.28 18.39
C THR A 6 -3.69 -2.16 17.66
N LEU A 7 -4.44 -1.34 18.38
CA LEU A 7 -5.16 -0.22 17.77
C LEU A 7 -4.21 0.91 17.35
N GLU A 8 -3.15 1.14 18.12
CA GLU A 8 -2.10 2.11 17.78
C GLU A 8 -1.42 1.76 16.46
N ILE A 9 -0.98 0.50 16.33
CA ILE A 9 -0.34 0.00 15.10
C ILE A 9 -1.29 0.10 13.91
N LEU A 10 -2.58 -0.20 14.10
CA LEU A 10 -3.56 -0.06 13.03
C LEU A 10 -3.71 1.40 12.61
N ARG A 11 -3.81 2.35 13.55
CA ARG A 11 -3.86 3.79 13.26
C ARG A 11 -2.66 4.23 12.44
N GLU A 12 -1.45 3.94 12.93
CA GLU A 12 -0.20 4.36 12.27
C GLU A 12 -0.13 3.85 10.82
N LYS A 13 -0.53 2.59 10.58
CA LYS A 13 -0.55 2.03 9.23
C LYS A 13 -1.57 2.73 8.33
N ILE A 14 -2.74 3.07 8.85
CA ILE A 14 -3.78 3.77 8.09
C ILE A 14 -3.33 5.18 7.72
N GLU A 15 -2.67 5.89 8.64
CA GLU A 15 -2.14 7.24 8.41
C GLU A 15 -1.04 7.29 7.34
N LEU A 16 -0.30 6.19 7.18
CA LEU A 16 0.76 6.06 6.17
C LEU A 16 0.25 5.66 4.77
N LEU A 17 -1.01 5.23 4.65
CA LEU A 17 -1.60 4.91 3.36
C LEU A 17 -1.81 6.17 2.51
N ASP A 18 -1.87 5.99 1.20
CA ASP A 18 -2.31 7.07 0.32
C ASP A 18 -3.79 7.43 0.54
N THR A 19 -4.16 8.59 -0.01
CA THR A 19 -5.53 9.13 0.12
C THR A 19 -6.61 8.23 -0.46
N PHE A 20 -6.29 7.39 -1.45
CA PHE A 20 -7.25 6.46 -2.04
C PHE A 20 -7.59 5.36 -1.05
N HIS A 21 -6.58 4.71 -0.47
CA HIS A 21 -6.81 3.65 0.52
C HIS A 21 -7.39 4.18 1.84
N GLN A 22 -7.00 5.39 2.27
CA GLN A 22 -7.65 6.08 3.39
C GLN A 22 -9.14 6.34 3.11
N GLY A 23 -9.50 6.71 1.88
CA GLY A 23 -10.89 6.88 1.45
C GLY A 23 -11.71 5.59 1.48
N GLU A 24 -11.11 4.45 1.11
CA GLU A 24 -11.78 3.15 1.21
C GLU A 24 -12.03 2.73 2.67
N ILE A 25 -11.08 3.01 3.56
CA ILE A 25 -11.26 2.79 5.01
C ILE A 25 -12.38 3.68 5.55
N LEU A 26 -12.44 4.94 5.13
CA LEU A 26 -13.54 5.82 5.47
C LEU A 26 -14.90 5.26 5.01
N LYS A 27 -14.99 4.66 3.82
CA LYS A 27 -16.22 4.00 3.36
C LYS A 27 -16.62 2.83 4.26
N ILE A 28 -15.65 2.02 4.72
CA ILE A 28 -15.90 0.95 5.69
C ILE A 28 -16.49 1.54 6.98
N LEU A 29 -15.92 2.65 7.46
CA LEU A 29 -16.44 3.33 8.65
C LEU A 29 -17.86 3.85 8.43
N GLN A 30 -18.11 4.62 7.38
CA GLN A 30 -19.43 5.18 7.05
C GLN A 30 -20.55 4.12 6.93
N GLN A 31 -20.20 2.90 6.52
CA GLN A 31 -21.16 1.80 6.39
C GLN A 31 -21.44 1.06 7.71
N ASN A 32 -20.59 1.20 8.72
CA ASN A 32 -20.62 0.33 9.91
C ASN A 32 -20.58 1.08 11.25
N VAL A 33 -20.43 2.41 11.25
CA VAL A 33 -20.45 3.24 12.45
C VAL A 33 -21.49 4.35 12.33
N GLU A 34 -21.99 4.85 13.45
CA GLU A 34 -22.86 6.02 13.43
C GLU A 34 -22.11 7.27 12.96
N GLN A 35 -22.79 8.10 12.19
CA GLN A 35 -22.22 9.34 11.64
C GLN A 35 -21.71 10.30 12.75
N THR A 36 -22.29 10.23 13.94
CA THR A 36 -21.89 11.03 15.11
C THR A 36 -20.48 10.71 15.61
N LEU A 37 -19.95 9.52 15.29
CA LEU A 37 -18.59 9.11 15.61
C LEU A 37 -17.56 9.58 14.58
N LEU A 38 -18.01 10.09 13.43
CA LEU A 38 -17.18 10.62 12.35
C LEU A 38 -17.14 12.14 12.46
N ASN A 39 -16.14 12.67 13.16
CA ASN A 39 -16.00 14.11 13.38
C ASN A 39 -15.19 14.73 12.23
N GLU A 40 -15.88 15.34 11.27
CA GLU A 40 -15.27 15.98 10.12
C GLU A 40 -14.99 17.48 10.38
N ASN A 41 -13.81 17.92 9.96
CA ASN A 41 -13.46 19.34 9.84
C ASN A 41 -12.70 19.59 8.53
N ASN A 42 -12.30 20.84 8.27
CA ASN A 42 -11.60 21.22 7.04
C ASN A 42 -10.27 20.46 6.79
N ASN A 43 -9.74 19.77 7.80
CA ASN A 43 -8.49 19.02 7.75
C ASN A 43 -8.71 17.50 7.66
N GLY A 44 -9.95 17.02 7.64
CA GLY A 44 -10.29 15.61 7.51
C GLY A 44 -11.24 15.09 8.59
N ILE A 45 -11.28 13.78 8.75
CA ILE A 45 -12.20 13.08 9.66
C ILE A 45 -11.42 12.50 10.83
N PHE A 46 -11.81 12.90 12.03
CA PHE A 46 -11.29 12.37 13.28
C PHE A 46 -12.20 11.25 13.79
N ILE A 47 -11.59 10.13 14.18
CA ILE A 47 -12.29 8.98 14.73
C ILE A 47 -11.49 8.39 15.90
N ASN A 48 -12.18 8.01 16.97
CA ASN A 48 -11.56 7.31 18.09
C ASN A 48 -11.74 5.79 17.91
N LEU A 49 -10.66 5.08 17.53
CA LEU A 49 -10.70 3.64 17.31
C LEU A 49 -11.15 2.84 18.54
N SER A 50 -10.90 3.33 19.76
CA SER A 50 -11.31 2.65 21.00
C SER A 50 -12.81 2.67 21.25
N SER A 51 -13.56 3.52 20.53
CA SER A 51 -15.03 3.60 20.59
C SER A 51 -15.72 2.73 19.54
N LEU A 52 -14.96 2.04 18.69
CA LEU A 52 -15.51 1.23 17.61
C LEU A 52 -15.76 -0.20 18.07
N ASN A 53 -16.77 -0.83 17.48
CA ASN A 53 -17.00 -2.25 17.66
C ASN A 53 -15.84 -3.05 17.06
N VAL A 54 -15.45 -4.14 17.73
CA VAL A 54 -14.38 -5.05 17.29
C VAL A 54 -14.58 -5.53 15.84
N ASP A 55 -15.83 -5.73 15.41
CA ASP A 55 -16.13 -6.16 14.03
C ASP A 55 -15.72 -5.11 12.99
N VAL A 56 -15.83 -3.82 13.32
CA VAL A 56 -15.39 -2.72 12.45
C VAL A 56 -13.87 -2.68 12.37
N ILE A 57 -13.19 -2.85 13.52
CA ILE A 57 -11.73 -2.96 13.59
C ILE A 57 -11.24 -4.13 12.73
N GLN A 58 -11.89 -5.30 12.82
CA GLN A 58 -11.55 -6.47 12.01
C GLN A 58 -11.76 -6.26 10.51
N LYS A 59 -12.81 -5.53 10.10
CA LYS A 59 -13.02 -5.16 8.69
C LYS A 59 -11.89 -4.28 8.17
N MET A 60 -11.49 -3.28 8.94
CA MET A 60 -10.35 -2.42 8.58
C MET A 60 -9.05 -3.22 8.51
N ASP A 61 -8.76 -4.07 9.50
CA ASP A 61 -7.55 -4.93 9.49
C ASP A 61 -7.54 -5.90 8.29
N THR A 62 -8.70 -6.44 7.93
CA THR A 62 -8.85 -7.31 6.74
C THR A 62 -8.55 -6.53 5.45
N TYR A 63 -9.05 -5.30 5.34
CA TYR A 63 -8.73 -4.43 4.22
C TYR A 63 -7.23 -4.08 4.17
N MET A 64 -6.62 -3.75 5.31
CA MET A 64 -5.18 -3.49 5.40
C MET A 64 -4.35 -4.66 4.89
N LYS A 65 -4.71 -5.89 5.27
CA LYS A 65 -4.05 -7.12 4.78
C LYS A 65 -4.18 -7.27 3.26
N TYR A 66 -5.32 -6.89 2.68
CA TYR A 66 -5.50 -6.91 1.24
C TYR A 66 -4.58 -5.92 0.54
N VAL A 67 -4.50 -4.67 1.03
CA VAL A 67 -3.62 -3.64 0.47
C VAL A 67 -2.16 -4.07 0.51
N THR A 68 -1.67 -4.49 1.68
CA THR A 68 -0.27 -4.95 1.82
C THR A 68 0.05 -6.13 0.88
N LYS A 69 -0.89 -7.06 0.70
CA LYS A 69 -0.72 -8.17 -0.23
C LYS A 69 -0.62 -7.69 -1.68
N GLN A 70 -1.45 -6.72 -2.07
CA GLN A 70 -1.44 -6.14 -3.41
C GLN A 70 -0.09 -5.45 -3.69
N GLU A 71 0.38 -4.60 -2.78
CA GLU A 71 1.68 -3.92 -2.89
C GLU A 71 2.83 -4.92 -3.04
N THR A 72 2.88 -5.93 -2.16
CA THR A 72 3.92 -6.99 -2.23
C THR A 72 3.91 -7.73 -3.56
N GLN A 73 2.73 -7.99 -4.13
CA GLN A 73 2.62 -8.65 -5.43
C GLN A 73 3.10 -7.76 -6.57
N LEU A 74 2.78 -6.45 -6.52
CA LEU A 74 3.24 -5.48 -7.51
C LEU A 74 4.77 -5.35 -7.48
N ASP A 75 5.36 -5.23 -6.29
CA ASP A 75 6.82 -5.16 -6.11
C ASP A 75 7.52 -6.40 -6.67
N ALA A 76 6.94 -7.58 -6.42
CA ALA A 76 7.46 -8.84 -6.94
C ALA A 76 7.37 -8.90 -8.48
N PHE A 77 6.31 -8.36 -9.08
CA PHE A 77 6.18 -8.30 -10.54
C PHE A 77 7.16 -7.29 -11.17
N GLU A 78 7.36 -6.12 -10.55
CA GLU A 78 8.33 -5.14 -11.04
C GLU A 78 9.76 -5.65 -10.93
N SER A 79 10.09 -6.34 -9.83
CA SER A 79 11.38 -7.00 -9.66
C SER A 79 11.64 -8.05 -10.75
N GLN A 80 10.64 -8.92 -11.03
CA GLN A 80 10.75 -9.92 -12.10
C GLN A 80 10.88 -9.28 -13.49
N LYS A 81 10.15 -8.19 -13.74
CA LYS A 81 10.23 -7.44 -15.00
C LYS A 81 11.62 -6.85 -15.21
N GLU A 82 12.22 -6.27 -14.17
CA GLU A 82 13.57 -5.72 -14.27
C GLU A 82 14.62 -6.84 -14.43
N GLU A 83 14.49 -7.96 -13.72
CA GLU A 83 15.37 -9.12 -13.90
C GLU A 83 15.33 -9.63 -15.34
N PHE A 84 14.12 -9.79 -15.92
CA PHE A 84 13.95 -10.19 -17.31
C PHE A 84 14.62 -9.20 -18.26
N LYS A 85 14.44 -7.89 -18.02
CA LYS A 85 15.03 -6.84 -18.84
C LYS A 85 16.56 -6.89 -18.83
N VAL A 86 17.15 -7.04 -17.65
CA VAL A 86 18.60 -7.16 -17.47
C VAL A 86 19.12 -8.43 -18.16
N LYS A 87 18.46 -9.57 -17.92
CA LYS A 87 18.89 -10.89 -18.40
C LYS A 87 18.91 -10.99 -19.93
N TYR A 88 17.91 -10.40 -20.61
CA TYR A 88 17.70 -10.64 -22.04
C TYR A 88 17.94 -9.43 -22.95
N PHE A 89 18.00 -8.20 -22.43
CA PHE A 89 18.17 -7.01 -23.30
C PHE A 89 19.37 -6.13 -22.93
N GLN A 90 19.94 -6.25 -21.72
CA GLN A 90 21.10 -5.44 -21.32
C GLN A 90 22.44 -6.15 -21.56
N LYS A 91 22.49 -7.48 -21.63
CA LYS A 91 23.72 -8.24 -21.92
C LYS A 91 24.19 -8.14 -23.37
N ASP A 92 23.30 -7.93 -24.33
CA ASP A 92 23.63 -7.97 -25.77
C ASP A 92 24.27 -6.67 -26.31
N ASN A 93 24.38 -5.62 -25.50
CA ASN A 93 24.99 -4.34 -25.91
C ASN A 93 26.50 -4.23 -25.66
N LYS A 94 27.16 -5.27 -25.09
CA LYS A 94 28.62 -5.28 -24.90
C LYS A 94 29.41 -5.93 -26.04
N ASP A 95 28.76 -6.63 -26.96
CA ASP A 95 29.44 -7.38 -28.04
C ASP A 95 29.47 -6.65 -29.40
N LYS A 96 29.17 -5.33 -29.44
CA LYS A 96 29.25 -4.51 -30.66
C LYS A 96 30.38 -3.49 -30.68
N THR A 97 31.53 -3.81 -30.09
CA THR A 97 32.80 -3.19 -30.53
C THR A 97 33.33 -4.01 -31.70
N ILE A 98 32.68 -3.89 -32.85
CA ILE A 98 33.25 -4.35 -34.12
C ILE A 98 34.41 -3.40 -34.41
N GLU A 99 35.61 -3.95 -34.42
CA GLU A 99 36.83 -3.34 -34.92
C GLU A 99 36.55 -2.72 -36.30
N LEU A 100 36.47 -1.39 -36.37
CA LEU A 100 36.62 -0.68 -37.63
C LEU A 100 38.12 -0.68 -37.93
N ASN A 101 38.47 -1.66 -38.76
CA ASN A 101 39.79 -1.92 -39.30
C ASN A 101 40.53 -0.65 -39.72
N ASN A 102 41.82 -0.65 -39.38
CA ASN A 102 42.84 0.08 -40.11
C ASN A 102 42.70 -0.17 -41.61
N GLU A 103 42.60 0.90 -42.40
CA GLU A 103 43.20 1.02 -43.73
C GLU A 103 43.13 2.48 -44.19
N CYS A 104 44.22 3.22 -43.94
CA CYS A 104 44.89 4.10 -44.90
C CYS A 104 46.29 4.44 -44.39
#